data_AF-A0A7S1NUC1-F1
#
_entry.id   AF-A0A7S1NUC1-F1
#
_cell.length_a   1.000
_cell.length_b   1.000
_cell.length_c   1.000
_cell.angle_alpha   90.00
_cell.angle_beta   90.00
_cell.angle_gamma   90.00
#
_symmetry.space_group_name_H-M   'P 1'
#
loop_
_entity.id
_entity.type
_entity.pdbx_description
1 polymer ?
#
loop_
_entity_poly.entity_id
_entity_poly.type
_entity_poly.pdbx_seq_one_letter_code
_entity_poly.pdbx_strand_id
1 'polypeptide(L)'
;LMEDALQQLKGAVHTLFFHPDPGQKRQANEWLTSWRYGDGVWTVCCAGLQDPSSTPELRMLCAQTLHFRTQKPRAEAADALESMIQFLLPNIRNAHAVTDRPVRVQLCLALAALLVQNHRRMPLEASVHAVSLYFLDTAGLPPDGQGLCEVL
;
A
#
# COMPACT_ATOMS: atom_id res chain seq x y z
N LEU A 1 3.45 -16.01 -14.26
CA LEU A 1 4.35 -15.60 -13.15
C LEU A 1 3.68 -14.65 -12.16
N MET A 2 3.33 -13.41 -12.55
CA MET A 2 2.67 -12.47 -11.62
C MET A 2 1.25 -12.90 -11.22
N GLU A 3 0.48 -13.39 -12.19
CA GLU A 3 -0.89 -13.90 -11.95
C GLU A 3 -0.87 -15.09 -10.98
N ASP A 4 0.07 -16.02 -11.17
CA ASP A 4 0.26 -17.17 -10.27
C ASP A 4 0.58 -16.73 -8.83
N ALA A 5 1.45 -15.73 -8.67
CA ALA A 5 1.81 -15.21 -7.35
C ALA A 5 0.63 -14.52 -6.65
N LEU A 6 -0.19 -13.78 -7.41
CA LEU A 6 -1.41 -13.16 -6.86
C LEU A 6 -2.45 -14.22 -6.47
N GLN A 7 -2.61 -15.29 -7.27
CA GLN A 7 -3.50 -16.39 -6.93
C GLN A 7 -3.04 -17.17 -5.69
N GLN A 8 -1.74 -17.40 -5.54
CA GLN A 8 -1.18 -18.01 -4.34
C GLN A 8 -1.43 -17.14 -3.10
N LEU A 9 -1.24 -15.82 -3.23
CA LEU A 9 -1.55 -14.87 -2.16
C LEU A 9 -3.03 -14.91 -1.78
N LYS A 10 -3.94 -14.88 -2.76
CA LYS A 10 -5.39 -15.01 -2.55
C LYS A 10 -5.74 -16.29 -1.80
N GLY A 11 -5.17 -17.42 -2.23
CA GLY A 11 -5.38 -18.72 -1.58
C GLY A 11 -4.90 -18.73 -0.12
N ALA A 12 -3.70 -18.20 0.15
CA ALA A 12 -3.15 -18.14 1.50
C ALA A 12 -3.97 -17.23 2.42
N VAL A 13 -4.39 -16.06 1.93
CA VAL A 13 -5.28 -15.14 2.67
C VAL A 13 -6.62 -15.82 2.95
N HIS A 14 -7.23 -16.44 1.94
CA HIS A 14 -8.49 -17.14 2.13
C HIS A 14 -8.38 -18.24 3.19
N THR A 15 -7.31 -19.04 3.14
CA THR A 15 -7.05 -20.08 4.16
C THR A 15 -6.89 -19.48 5.55
N LEU A 16 -6.11 -18.40 5.69
CA LEU A 16 -5.86 -17.75 6.97
C LEU A 16 -7.14 -17.26 7.66
N PHE A 17 -8.09 -16.71 6.92
CA PHE A 17 -9.30 -16.13 7.51
C PHE A 17 -10.46 -17.13 7.59
N PHE A 18 -10.67 -17.95 6.56
CA PHE A 18 -11.91 -18.71 6.40
C PHE A 18 -11.76 -20.23 6.59
N HIS A 19 -10.54 -20.78 6.62
CA HIS A 19 -10.38 -22.24 6.79
C HIS A 19 -10.81 -22.69 8.20
N PRO A 20 -11.57 -23.79 8.35
CA PRO A 20 -12.05 -24.25 9.66
C PRO A 20 -10.93 -24.86 10.53
N ASP A 21 -9.94 -25.50 9.91
CA ASP A 21 -8.80 -26.11 10.62
C ASP A 21 -7.76 -25.06 11.07
N PRO A 22 -7.48 -24.92 12.39
CA PRO A 22 -6.44 -24.05 12.93
C PRO A 22 -5.02 -24.42 12.48
N GLY A 23 -4.76 -25.69 12.15
CA GLY A 23 -3.46 -26.13 11.61
C GLY A 23 -3.16 -25.46 10.28
N GLN A 24 -4.13 -25.50 9.36
CA GLN A 24 -4.03 -24.85 8.04
C GLN A 24 -3.91 -23.32 8.15
N LYS A 25 -4.64 -22.71 9.09
CA LYS A 25 -4.50 -21.26 9.37
C LYS A 25 -3.08 -20.89 9.82
N ARG A 26 -2.48 -21.69 10.70
CA ARG A 26 -1.08 -21.48 11.13
C ARG A 26 -0.10 -21.60 9.97
N GLN A 27 -0.23 -22.64 9.15
CA GLN A 27 0.62 -22.83 7.98
C GLN A 27 0.50 -21.67 6.98
N ALA A 28 -0.71 -21.19 6.72
CA ALA A 28 -0.94 -20.02 5.88
C ALA A 28 -0.30 -18.76 6.46
N ASN A 29 -0.40 -18.54 7.78
CA ASN A 29 0.24 -17.41 8.45
C ASN A 29 1.77 -17.46 8.36
N GLU A 30 2.38 -18.63 8.55
CA GLU A 30 3.82 -18.85 8.44
C GLU A 30 4.31 -18.58 7.01
N TRP A 31 3.57 -19.08 6.01
CA TRP A 31 3.84 -18.80 4.61
C TRP A 31 3.74 -17.30 4.32
N LEU A 32 2.66 -16.63 4.73
CA LEU A 32 2.46 -15.19 4.55
C LEU A 32 3.53 -14.36 5.26
N THR A 33 4.00 -14.81 6.41
CA THR A 33 5.09 -14.16 7.14
C THR A 33 6.39 -14.23 6.35
N SER A 34 6.73 -15.39 5.80
CA SER A 34 7.94 -15.57 4.98
C SER A 34 7.83 -14.85 3.63
N TRP A 35 6.67 -14.95 2.97
CA TRP A 35 6.38 -14.36 1.67
C TRP A 35 6.62 -12.84 1.66
N ARG A 36 6.24 -12.11 2.72
CA ARG A 36 6.41 -10.65 2.82
C ARG A 36 7.86 -10.17 2.63
N TYR A 37 8.84 -11.03 2.90
CA TYR A 37 10.26 -10.73 2.72
C TYR A 37 10.80 -11.06 1.33
N GLY A 38 10.04 -11.78 0.49
CA GLY A 38 10.46 -12.24 -0.82
C GLY A 38 10.58 -11.12 -1.87
N ASP A 39 11.20 -11.45 -3.00
CA ASP A 39 11.28 -10.54 -4.14
C ASP A 39 9.94 -10.41 -4.86
N GLY A 40 9.70 -9.28 -5.52
CA GLY A 40 8.45 -9.04 -6.27
C GLY A 40 7.19 -8.80 -5.42
N VAL A 41 7.27 -8.92 -4.09
CA VAL A 41 6.15 -8.68 -3.15
C VAL A 41 5.47 -7.34 -3.38
N TRP A 42 6.24 -6.28 -3.63
CA TRP A 42 5.71 -4.95 -3.94
C TRP A 42 4.70 -5.02 -5.09
N THR A 43 5.12 -5.59 -6.23
CA THR A 43 4.31 -5.71 -7.43
C THR A 43 3.06 -6.56 -7.21
N VAL A 44 3.18 -7.66 -6.47
CA VAL A 44 2.03 -8.53 -6.14
C VAL A 44 1.03 -7.79 -5.24
N CYS A 45 1.50 -7.03 -4.24
CA CYS A 45 0.64 -6.21 -3.40
C CYS A 45 -0.06 -5.10 -4.21
N CYS A 46 0.64 -4.47 -5.15
CA CYS A 46 0.05 -3.48 -6.05
C CYS A 46 -1.09 -4.10 -6.87
N ALA A 47 -0.85 -5.26 -7.48
CA ALA A 47 -1.87 -5.99 -8.24
C ALA A 47 -3.08 -6.37 -7.36
N GLY A 48 -2.84 -6.83 -6.13
CA GLY A 48 -3.91 -7.16 -5.19
C GLY A 48 -4.70 -5.96 -4.65
N LEU A 49 -4.16 -4.74 -4.71
CA LEU A 49 -4.93 -3.53 -4.37
C LEU A 49 -5.79 -3.03 -5.55
N GLN A 50 -5.35 -3.28 -6.78
CA GLN A 50 -6.04 -2.85 -8.01
C GLN A 50 -7.05 -3.89 -8.51
N ASP A 51 -6.92 -5.14 -8.12
CA ASP A 51 -7.82 -6.21 -8.56
C ASP A 51 -9.22 -6.05 -7.91
N PRO A 52 -10.29 -5.87 -8.72
CA PRO A 52 -11.64 -5.64 -8.24
C PRO A 52 -12.26 -6.85 -7.52
N SER A 53 -11.68 -8.04 -7.68
CA SER A 53 -12.10 -9.27 -6.96
C SER A 53 -11.47 -9.39 -5.57
N SER A 54 -10.65 -8.42 -5.16
CA SER A 54 -9.90 -8.49 -3.90
C SER A 54 -10.79 -8.29 -2.68
N THR A 55 -10.72 -9.24 -1.76
CA THR A 55 -11.45 -9.15 -0.49
C THR A 55 -10.87 -8.05 0.40
N PRO A 56 -11.64 -7.53 1.38
CA PRO A 56 -11.12 -6.57 2.36
C PRO A 56 -9.85 -7.05 3.09
N GLU A 57 -9.78 -8.34 3.43
CA GLU A 57 -8.64 -8.95 4.11
C GLU A 57 -7.39 -8.94 3.22
N LEU A 58 -7.56 -9.24 1.93
CA LEU A 58 -6.46 -9.20 0.96
C LEU A 58 -5.94 -7.76 0.79
N ARG A 59 -6.84 -6.79 0.60
CA ARG A 59 -6.46 -5.37 0.46
C ARG A 59 -5.75 -4.86 1.70
N MET A 60 -6.23 -5.23 2.88
CA MET A 60 -5.58 -4.88 4.15
C MET A 60 -4.19 -5.51 4.27
N LEU A 61 -4.04 -6.81 3.95
CA LEU A 61 -2.74 -7.49 4.00
C LEU A 61 -1.75 -6.89 2.98
N CYS A 62 -2.21 -6.54 1.78
CA CYS A 62 -1.39 -5.85 0.78
C CYS A 62 -0.93 -4.49 1.30
N ALA A 63 -1.82 -3.66 1.85
CA ALA A 63 -1.46 -2.34 2.36
C ALA A 63 -0.49 -2.40 3.56
N GLN A 64 -0.72 -3.31 4.50
CA GLN A 64 0.21 -3.57 5.61
C GLN A 64 1.58 -4.03 5.12
N THR A 65 1.60 -4.89 4.10
CA THR A 65 2.85 -5.38 3.51
C THR A 65 3.60 -4.26 2.80
N LEU A 66 2.92 -3.40 2.04
CA LEU A 66 3.56 -2.23 1.42
C LEU A 66 4.17 -1.31 2.48
N HIS A 67 3.44 -1.00 3.54
CA HIS A 67 3.97 -0.21 4.67
C HIS A 67 5.20 -0.87 5.30
N PHE A 68 5.14 -2.16 5.59
CA PHE A 68 6.29 -2.91 6.10
C PHE A 68 7.51 -2.83 5.14
N ARG A 69 7.26 -2.94 3.83
CA ARG A 69 8.31 -2.88 2.79
C ARG A 69 8.88 -1.49 2.61
N THR A 70 8.12 -0.43 2.89
CA THR A 70 8.65 0.93 2.83
C THR A 70 9.43 1.30 4.07
N GLN A 71 9.34 0.58 5.20
CA GLN A 71 10.08 0.86 6.45
C GLN A 71 11.59 0.58 6.41
N LYS A 72 12.07 -0.19 5.43
CA LYS A 72 13.50 -0.50 5.29
C LYS A 72 14.15 0.37 4.21
N PRO A 73 15.36 0.90 4.45
CA PRO A 73 16.10 1.65 3.45
C PRO A 73 16.29 0.79 2.20
N ARG A 74 15.86 1.31 1.04
CA ARG A 74 16.00 0.63 -0.24
C ARG A 74 17.14 1.30 -1.01
N ALA A 75 17.98 0.47 -1.62
CA ALA A 75 19.00 0.94 -2.56
C ALA A 75 18.41 1.25 -3.96
N GLU A 76 17.08 1.27 -4.09
CA GLU A 76 16.38 1.50 -5.36
C GLU A 76 16.71 2.87 -5.96
N ALA A 77 16.61 2.98 -7.28
CA ALA A 77 16.83 4.21 -8.02
C ALA A 77 15.72 5.25 -7.73
N ALA A 78 16.00 6.53 -8.00
CA ALA A 78 15.03 7.62 -7.81
C ALA A 78 13.72 7.40 -8.61
N ASP A 79 13.82 6.85 -9.82
CA ASP A 79 12.65 6.57 -10.69
C ASP A 79 11.70 5.52 -10.08
N ALA A 80 12.26 4.55 -9.36
CA ALA A 80 11.47 3.54 -8.64
C ALA A 80 10.71 4.19 -7.47
N LEU A 81 11.36 5.10 -6.74
CA LEU A 81 10.73 5.86 -5.65
C LEU A 81 9.55 6.70 -6.16
N GLU A 82 9.72 7.42 -7.27
CA GLU A 82 8.65 8.21 -7.87
C GLU A 82 7.47 7.33 -8.31
N SER A 83 7.76 6.21 -8.98
CA SER A 83 6.73 5.24 -9.40
C SER A 83 5.92 4.70 -8.21
N MET A 84 6.57 4.48 -7.06
CA MET A 84 5.88 4.05 -5.84
C MET A 84 4.97 5.13 -5.26
N ILE A 85 5.40 6.39 -5.26
CA ILE A 85 4.59 7.52 -4.81
C ILE A 85 3.37 7.69 -5.74
N GLN A 86 3.60 7.66 -7.05
CA GLN A 86 2.55 7.73 -8.07
C GLN A 86 1.57 6.55 -7.99
N PHE A 87 1.98 5.39 -7.46
CA PHE A 87 1.07 4.29 -7.15
C PHE A 87 0.26 4.54 -5.87
N LEU A 88 0.92 4.97 -4.78
CA LEU A 88 0.27 5.10 -3.47
C LEU A 88 -0.79 6.22 -3.47
N LEU A 89 -0.52 7.36 -4.10
CA LEU A 89 -1.41 8.52 -4.07
C LEU A 89 -2.82 8.25 -4.64
N PRO A 90 -2.99 7.69 -5.86
CA PRO A 90 -4.31 7.30 -6.35
C PRO A 90 -5.00 6.27 -5.48
N ASN A 91 -4.26 5.29 -4.94
CA ASN A 91 -4.84 4.24 -4.10
C ASN A 91 -5.29 4.76 -2.72
N ILE A 92 -4.58 5.74 -2.14
CA ILE A 92 -5.00 6.42 -0.90
C ILE A 92 -6.29 7.21 -1.13
N ARG A 93 -6.42 7.86 -2.29
CA ARG A 93 -7.61 8.62 -2.67
C ARG A 93 -8.80 7.71 -2.96
N ASN A 94 -8.58 6.62 -3.68
CA ASN A 94 -9.64 5.70 -4.12
C ASN A 94 -10.08 4.73 -3.01
N ALA A 95 -9.27 4.51 -1.98
CA ALA A 95 -9.67 3.74 -0.80
C ALA A 95 -10.84 4.46 -0.11
N HIS A 96 -12.02 3.83 -0.14
CA HIS A 96 -13.25 4.45 0.31
C HIS A 96 -13.17 4.79 1.81
N ALA A 97 -13.39 6.06 2.16
CA ALA A 97 -13.11 6.61 3.49
C ALA A 97 -13.84 5.89 4.64
N VAL A 98 -14.99 5.26 4.35
CA VAL A 98 -15.80 4.55 5.36
C VAL A 98 -15.46 3.07 5.44
N THR A 99 -15.39 2.37 4.30
CA THR A 99 -15.26 0.91 4.26
C THR A 99 -13.82 0.43 4.23
N ASP A 100 -12.90 1.26 3.72
CA ASP A 100 -11.48 0.94 3.54
C ASP A 100 -10.58 1.80 4.40
N ARG A 101 -11.13 2.46 5.44
CA ARG A 101 -10.36 3.31 6.36
C ARG A 101 -9.08 2.64 6.87
N PRO A 102 -9.08 1.36 7.30
CA PRO A 102 -7.84 0.71 7.76
C PRO A 102 -6.81 0.55 6.64
N VAL A 103 -7.25 0.21 5.42
CA VAL A 103 -6.39 0.10 4.23
C VAL A 103 -5.76 1.45 3.93
N ARG A 104 -6.58 2.50 3.92
CA ARG A 104 -6.16 3.87 3.67
C ARG A 104 -5.10 4.33 4.66
N VAL A 105 -5.28 4.09 5.96
CA VAL A 105 -4.27 4.39 6.99
C VAL A 105 -2.95 3.69 6.68
N GLN A 106 -2.98 2.40 6.33
CA GLN A 106 -1.74 1.67 6.01
C GLN A 106 -1.04 2.23 4.77
N LEU A 107 -1.78 2.65 3.74
CA LEU A 107 -1.19 3.29 2.58
C LEU A 107 -0.60 4.68 2.90
N CYS A 108 -1.25 5.47 3.75
CA CYS A 108 -0.69 6.73 4.25
C CYS A 108 0.60 6.51 5.05
N LEU A 109 0.63 5.49 5.93
CA LEU A 109 1.84 5.11 6.66
C LEU A 109 2.94 4.63 5.72
N ALA A 110 2.58 3.87 4.67
CA ALA A 110 3.54 3.44 3.67
C ALA A 110 4.19 4.63 2.94
N LEU A 111 3.38 5.61 2.53
CA LEU A 111 3.85 6.84 1.89
C LEU A 111 4.74 7.65 2.83
N ALA A 112 4.31 7.87 4.07
CA ALA A 112 5.09 8.60 5.07
C ALA A 112 6.46 7.93 5.32
N ALA A 113 6.48 6.61 5.53
CA ALA A 113 7.73 5.87 5.72
C ALA A 113 8.66 5.97 4.50
N LEU A 114 8.10 5.91 3.30
CA LEU A 114 8.84 6.03 2.04
C LEU A 114 9.51 7.41 1.90
N LEU A 115 8.77 8.49 2.18
CA LEU A 115 9.29 9.86 2.13
C LEU A 115 10.36 10.11 3.20
N VAL A 116 10.09 9.69 4.45
CA VAL A 116 11.02 9.87 5.57
C VAL A 116 12.34 9.14 5.31
N GLN A 117 12.32 7.94 4.75
CA GLN A 117 13.57 7.21 4.48
C GLN A 117 14.36 7.74 3.30
N ASN A 118 13.69 8.41 2.37
CA ASN A 118 14.32 8.93 1.16
C ASN A 118 14.53 10.45 1.18
N HIS A 119 14.33 11.11 2.32
CA HIS A 119 14.45 12.57 2.47
C HIS A 119 15.79 13.15 1.99
N ARG A 120 16.87 12.36 2.01
CA ARG A 120 18.19 12.79 1.51
C ARG A 120 18.28 12.77 -0.02
N ARG A 121 17.44 11.98 -0.67
CA ARG A 121 17.38 11.82 -2.13
C ARG A 121 16.27 12.68 -2.74
N MET A 122 15.21 12.92 -1.98
CA MET A 122 14.11 13.80 -2.34
C MET A 122 13.82 14.74 -1.16
N PRO A 123 14.04 16.06 -1.29
CA PRO A 123 13.77 17.00 -0.20
C PRO A 123 12.31 16.89 0.26
N LEU A 124 12.11 16.72 1.56
CA LEU A 124 10.78 16.56 2.17
C LEU A 124 9.81 17.67 1.77
N GLU A 125 10.28 18.91 1.63
CA GLU A 125 9.48 20.05 1.21
C GLU A 125 8.89 19.86 -0.20
N ALA A 126 9.70 19.38 -1.14
CA ALA A 126 9.25 19.08 -2.50
C ALA A 126 8.26 17.91 -2.51
N SER A 127 8.50 16.88 -1.70
CA SER A 127 7.58 15.75 -1.55
C SER A 127 6.24 16.15 -0.95
N VAL A 128 6.24 16.93 0.13
CA VAL A 128 5.03 17.42 0.79
C VAL A 128 4.26 18.34 -0.17
N HIS A 129 4.95 19.21 -0.89
CA HIS A 129 4.32 20.07 -1.88
C HIS A 129 3.67 19.25 -3.02
N ALA A 130 4.35 18.24 -3.54
CA ALA A 130 3.81 17.35 -4.57
C ALA A 130 2.58 16.55 -4.09
N VAL A 131 2.61 16.05 -2.86
CA VAL A 131 1.48 15.34 -2.23
C VAL A 131 0.31 16.30 -2.04
N SER A 132 0.55 17.51 -1.51
CA SER A 132 -0.48 18.53 -1.32
C SER A 132 -1.10 18.94 -2.66
N LEU A 133 -0.29 19.25 -3.67
CA LEU A 133 -0.78 19.58 -5.02
C LEU A 133 -1.62 18.44 -5.61
N TYR A 134 -1.18 17.19 -5.47
CA TYR A 134 -1.94 16.04 -5.95
C TYR A 134 -3.33 15.97 -5.32
N PHE A 135 -3.44 16.15 -3.99
CA PHE A 135 -4.74 16.13 -3.32
C PHE A 135 -5.60 17.36 -3.63
N LEU A 136 -5.00 18.54 -3.84
CA LEU A 136 -5.72 19.78 -4.17
C LEU A 136 -6.27 19.75 -5.60
N ASP A 137 -5.41 19.45 -6.57
CA ASP A 137 -5.73 19.41 -8.01
C ASP A 137 -6.80 18.36 -8.29
N THR A 138 -6.72 17.22 -7.60
CA THR A 138 -7.68 16.13 -7.81
C THR A 138 -8.99 16.29 -7.02
N ALA A 139 -9.02 17.07 -5.94
CA ALA A 139 -10.25 17.34 -5.18
C ALA A 139 -11.05 18.53 -5.74
N GLY A 140 -10.52 19.26 -6.72
CA GLY A 140 -11.11 20.54 -7.15
C GLY A 140 -11.16 21.58 -6.03
N LEU A 141 -10.33 21.40 -4.99
CA LEU A 141 -10.29 22.25 -3.81
C LEU A 141 -9.35 23.45 -4.07
N PRO A 142 -9.69 24.63 -3.53
CA PRO A 142 -8.86 25.81 -3.69
C PRO A 142 -7.45 25.59 -3.10
N PRO A 143 -6.41 26.21 -3.68
CA PRO A 143 -5.00 25.95 -3.37
C PRO A 143 -4.57 26.37 -1.96
N ASP A 144 -5.47 26.95 -1.17
CA ASP A 144 -5.26 27.42 0.20
C ASP A 144 -5.49 26.33 1.27
N GLY A 145 -5.82 25.10 0.88
CA GLY A 145 -5.74 23.93 1.76
C GLY A 145 -6.87 23.76 2.77
N GLN A 146 -7.91 24.60 2.72
CA GLN A 146 -9.00 24.59 3.70
C GLN A 146 -9.90 23.33 3.69
N GLY A 147 -9.75 22.41 2.73
CA GLY A 147 -10.52 21.14 2.67
C GLY A 147 -9.71 19.87 2.93
N LEU A 148 -8.40 19.96 3.19
CA LEU A 148 -7.54 18.77 3.31
C LEU A 148 -7.90 17.87 4.52
N CYS A 149 -8.42 18.45 5.60
CA CYS A 149 -8.82 17.72 6.80
C CYS A 149 -10.10 16.89 6.65
N GLU A 150 -10.97 17.22 5.69
CA GLU A 150 -12.17 16.41 5.41
C GLU A 150 -11.86 15.25 4.46
N VAL A 151 -10.81 15.41 3.64
CA VAL A 151 -10.39 14.40 2.69
C VAL A 151 -9.56 13.33 3.39
N LEU A 152 -8.62 13.63 4.29
CA LEU A 152 -7.71 12.69 4.99
C LEU A 152 -8.36 11.95 6.18
#